data_AF-A0A2S8W6E7-F1
#
_entry.id   AF-A0A2S8W6E7-F1
#
_cell.length_a   1.000
_cell.length_b   1.000
_cell.length_c   1.000
_cell.angle_alpha   90.00
_cell.angle_beta   90.00
_cell.angle_gamma   90.00
#
_symmetry.space_group_name_H-M   'P 1'
#
loop_
_entity.id
_entity.type
_entity.pdbx_description
1 polymer ?
#
loop_
_entity_poly.entity_id
_entity_poly.type
_entity_poly.pdbx_seq_one_letter_code
_entity_poly.pdbx_strand_id
1 'polypeptide(L)'
;MRKGMDFGSLGDMETALRFDGVSLAPISTGDASLVSGGVTVLATATADDITGGRVKGVVVPGGATDEAGVAQTKALLALAKDQGLPVLAFADGVTLTAEAFGVTADAPGAVFQGGKVALINDRAELSAVVATIS
;
A
#
# COMPACT_ATOMS: atom_id res chain seq x y z
N MET A 1 -11.05 10.46 -6.49
CA MET A 1 -10.51 9.13 -6.11
C MET A 1 -10.40 8.28 -7.36
N ARG A 2 -9.26 7.62 -7.52
CA ARG A 2 -8.95 6.71 -8.62
C ARG A 2 -9.92 5.51 -8.58
N LYS A 3 -10.75 5.27 -9.61
CA LYS A 3 -11.65 4.10 -9.66
C LYS A 3 -10.79 2.83 -9.58
N GLY A 4 -10.98 2.02 -8.53
CA GLY A 4 -10.17 0.83 -8.24
C GLY A 4 -9.18 0.97 -7.08
N MET A 5 -8.85 2.17 -6.62
CA MET A 5 -8.13 2.37 -5.34
C MET A 5 -9.12 2.86 -4.29
N ASP A 6 -9.24 2.09 -3.22
CA ASP A 6 -10.10 2.40 -2.08
C ASP A 6 -9.27 2.52 -0.80
N PHE A 7 -9.54 3.57 -0.05
CA PHE A 7 -8.95 3.82 1.26
C PHE A 7 -10.00 3.70 2.38
N GLY A 8 -11.22 3.29 2.02
CA GLY A 8 -12.32 3.06 2.93
C GLY A 8 -12.79 4.34 3.62
N SER A 9 -13.16 4.22 4.89
CA SER A 9 -13.68 5.31 5.71
C SER A 9 -12.67 6.42 6.00
N LEU A 10 -11.37 6.20 5.75
CA LEU A 10 -10.34 7.21 5.95
C LEU A 10 -10.39 8.31 4.87
N GLY A 11 -11.03 8.07 3.73
CA GLY A 11 -11.09 9.03 2.63
C GLY A 11 -9.80 9.07 1.80
N ASP A 12 -9.51 10.18 1.12
CA ASP A 12 -8.38 10.26 0.18
C ASP A 12 -7.01 10.31 0.89
N MET A 13 -6.47 9.13 1.21
CA MET A 13 -5.14 8.98 1.83
C MET A 13 -4.00 9.24 0.86
N GLU A 14 -4.22 9.11 -0.45
CA GLU A 14 -3.19 9.45 -1.45
C GLU A 14 -2.85 10.95 -1.37
N THR A 15 -3.86 11.79 -1.27
CA THR A 15 -3.68 13.24 -1.08
C THR A 15 -3.10 13.55 0.31
N ALA A 16 -3.49 12.83 1.35
CA ALA A 16 -2.94 13.02 2.70
C ALA A 16 -1.44 12.70 2.75
N LEU A 17 -1.02 11.56 2.19
CA LEU A 17 0.38 11.16 2.09
C LEU A 17 1.22 12.21 1.36
N ARG A 18 0.71 12.75 0.24
CA ARG A 18 1.40 13.83 -0.49
C ARG A 18 1.50 15.12 0.31
N PHE A 19 0.46 15.46 1.07
CA PHE A 19 0.49 16.63 1.95
C PHE A 19 1.57 16.50 3.03
N ASP A 20 1.79 15.28 3.52
CA ASP A 20 2.84 14.94 4.48
C ASP A 20 4.23 14.76 3.83
N GLY A 21 4.38 15.14 2.55
CA GLY A 21 5.66 15.13 1.83
C GLY A 21 6.05 13.78 1.20
N VAL A 22 5.16 12.78 1.23
CA VAL A 22 5.43 11.46 0.64
C VAL A 22 5.24 11.51 -0.87
N SER A 23 6.27 11.09 -1.60
CA SER A 23 6.18 10.84 -3.04
C SER A 23 5.73 9.41 -3.29
N LEU A 24 4.70 9.23 -4.12
CA LEU A 24 4.12 7.91 -4.43
C LEU A 24 4.43 7.53 -5.88
N ALA A 25 5.02 6.35 -6.06
CA ALA A 25 5.31 5.76 -7.36
C ALA A 25 4.40 4.54 -7.58
N PRO A 26 3.48 4.55 -8.57
CA PRO A 26 2.66 3.38 -8.88
C PRO A 26 3.53 2.22 -9.38
N ILE A 27 3.27 1.02 -8.85
CA ILE A 27 3.84 -0.25 -9.29
C ILE A 27 2.76 -1.03 -10.03
N SER A 28 3.08 -1.61 -11.19
CA SER A 28 2.17 -2.52 -11.88
C SER A 28 2.20 -3.89 -11.20
N THR A 29 1.02 -4.44 -10.91
CA THR A 29 0.83 -5.81 -10.42
C THR A 29 0.29 -6.71 -11.54
N GLY A 30 0.64 -6.42 -12.81
CA GLY A 30 0.31 -7.22 -13.98
C GLY A 30 0.73 -6.59 -15.30
N ASP A 31 0.48 -7.31 -16.40
CA ASP A 31 0.72 -6.83 -17.78
C ASP A 31 -0.39 -5.88 -18.27
N ALA A 32 -1.53 -5.87 -17.57
CA ALA A 32 -2.62 -4.95 -17.86
C ALA A 32 -2.22 -3.52 -17.43
N SER A 33 -2.58 -2.54 -18.26
CA SER A 33 -2.46 -1.14 -17.89
C SER A 33 -3.20 -0.87 -16.57
N LEU A 34 -2.57 -0.12 -15.66
CA LEU A 34 -3.23 0.36 -14.44
C LEU A 34 -4.28 1.39 -14.85
N VAL A 35 -5.53 0.97 -15.04
CA VAL A 35 -6.61 1.88 -15.44
C VAL A 35 -7.36 2.36 -14.21
N SER A 36 -7.49 3.68 -14.07
CA SER A 36 -8.24 4.27 -12.98
C SER A 36 -9.05 5.49 -13.39
N GLY A 37 -10.36 5.42 -13.15
CA GLY A 37 -11.29 6.49 -13.54
C GLY A 37 -11.34 6.76 -15.06
N GLY A 38 -11.00 5.77 -15.89
CA GLY A 38 -10.86 5.94 -17.34
C GLY A 38 -9.50 6.51 -17.78
N VAL A 39 -8.58 6.76 -16.84
CA VAL A 39 -7.21 7.21 -17.11
C VAL A 39 -6.25 6.04 -16.97
N THR A 40 -5.42 5.81 -17.97
CA THR A 40 -4.30 4.88 -17.87
C THR A 40 -3.18 5.51 -17.06
N VAL A 41 -2.83 4.87 -15.95
CA VAL A 41 -1.68 5.19 -15.11
C VAL A 41 -0.49 4.38 -15.60
N LEU A 42 0.61 5.06 -15.89
CA LEU A 42 1.87 4.40 -16.17
C LEU A 42 2.54 4.05 -14.84
N ALA A 43 2.92 2.77 -14.67
CA ALA A 43 3.76 2.38 -13.56
C ALA A 43 5.12 3.07 -13.68
N THR A 44 5.60 3.65 -12.58
CA THR A 44 6.89 4.34 -12.51
C THR A 44 7.85 3.66 -11.55
N ALA A 45 7.42 2.58 -10.91
CA ALA A 45 8.23 1.71 -10.07
C ALA A 45 7.96 0.23 -10.37
N THR A 46 8.91 -0.61 -10.00
CA THR A 46 8.90 -2.07 -10.17
C THR A 46 9.31 -2.77 -8.88
N ALA A 47 9.24 -4.10 -8.87
CA ALA A 47 9.77 -4.92 -7.78
C ALA A 47 11.27 -4.66 -7.51
N ASP A 48 12.05 -4.26 -8.52
CA ASP A 48 13.47 -3.96 -8.35
C ASP A 48 13.71 -2.67 -7.55
N ASP A 49 12.74 -1.76 -7.51
CA ASP A 49 12.84 -0.58 -6.64
C ASP A 49 12.72 -0.95 -5.16
N ILE A 50 11.97 -2.02 -4.85
CA ILE A 50 11.85 -2.59 -3.50
C ILE A 50 13.17 -3.24 -3.09
N THR A 51 13.68 -4.18 -3.91
CA THR A 51 14.90 -4.92 -3.60
C THR A 51 16.16 -4.06 -3.69
N GLY A 52 16.16 -3.05 -4.56
CA GLY A 52 17.24 -2.08 -4.72
C GLY A 52 17.24 -0.94 -3.70
N GLY A 53 16.29 -0.91 -2.76
CA GLY A 53 16.20 0.11 -1.71
C GLY A 53 15.90 1.52 -2.22
N ARG A 54 15.32 1.64 -3.43
CA ARG A 54 14.95 2.93 -4.05
C ARG A 54 13.64 3.48 -3.51
N VAL A 55 12.83 2.66 -2.85
CA VAL A 55 11.63 3.06 -2.09
C VAL A 55 11.84 2.92 -0.58
N LYS A 56 11.11 3.73 0.20
CA LYS A 56 11.16 3.72 1.67
C LYS A 56 10.03 2.91 2.32
N GLY A 57 9.05 2.47 1.53
CA GLY A 57 7.91 1.71 1.99
C GLY A 57 6.99 1.36 0.83
N VAL A 58 5.96 0.55 1.11
CA VAL A 58 4.94 0.14 0.14
C VAL A 58 3.57 0.62 0.62
N VAL A 59 2.74 1.10 -0.30
CA VAL A 59 1.35 1.46 -0.04
C VAL A 59 0.44 0.47 -0.77
N VAL A 60 -0.47 -0.16 -0.03
CA VAL A 60 -1.46 -1.11 -0.55
C VAL A 60 -2.86 -0.54 -0.31
N PRO A 61 -3.47 0.12 -1.31
CA PRO A 61 -4.87 0.49 -1.23
C PRO A 61 -5.75 -0.77 -1.30
N GLY A 62 -6.98 -0.65 -0.81
CA GLY A 62 -8.03 -1.61 -1.12
C GLY A 62 -8.58 -1.41 -2.54
N GLY A 63 -9.59 -2.21 -2.88
CA GLY A 63 -10.25 -2.16 -4.18
C GLY A 63 -10.24 -3.52 -4.90
N ALA A 64 -11.03 -3.60 -5.97
CA ALA A 64 -11.21 -4.85 -6.71
C ALA A 64 -9.96 -5.19 -7.53
N THR A 65 -9.32 -6.31 -7.17
CA THR A 65 -8.26 -6.97 -7.93
C THR A 65 -8.71 -8.36 -8.35
N ASP A 66 -8.37 -8.78 -9.57
CA ASP A 66 -8.53 -10.17 -9.97
C ASP A 66 -7.51 -11.08 -9.25
N GLU A 67 -7.68 -12.41 -9.36
CA GLU A 67 -6.81 -13.38 -8.68
C GLU A 67 -5.32 -13.21 -9.07
N ALA A 68 -5.05 -12.84 -10.32
CA ALA A 68 -3.69 -12.59 -10.80
C ALA A 68 -3.06 -11.36 -10.11
N GLY A 69 -3.80 -10.26 -10.02
CA GLY A 69 -3.39 -9.05 -9.30
C GLY A 69 -3.20 -9.29 -7.81
N VAL A 70 -4.05 -10.11 -7.19
CA VAL A 70 -3.88 -10.53 -5.78
C VAL A 70 -2.57 -11.30 -5.60
N ALA A 71 -2.29 -12.29 -6.46
CA ALA A 71 -1.07 -13.09 -6.38
C ALA A 71 0.20 -12.22 -6.53
N GLN A 72 0.19 -11.27 -7.47
CA GLN A 72 1.31 -10.35 -7.66
C GLN A 72 1.47 -9.36 -6.50
N THR A 73 0.37 -8.87 -5.93
CA THR A 73 0.40 -8.04 -4.73
C THR A 73 1.02 -8.82 -3.55
N LYS A 74 0.63 -10.08 -3.35
CA LYS A 74 1.23 -10.96 -2.33
C LYS A 74 2.74 -11.16 -2.56
N ALA A 75 3.18 -11.26 -3.81
CA ALA A 75 4.62 -11.34 -4.13
C ALA A 75 5.38 -10.06 -3.77
N LEU A 76 4.83 -8.87 -4.08
CA LEU A 76 5.43 -7.59 -3.68
C LEU A 76 5.46 -7.40 -2.16
N LEU A 77 4.40 -7.84 -1.47
CA LEU A 77 4.32 -7.85 -0.01
C LEU A 77 5.40 -8.74 0.63
N ALA A 78 5.65 -9.91 0.06
CA ALA A 78 6.74 -10.78 0.49
C ALA A 78 8.10 -10.10 0.32
N LEU A 79 8.36 -9.45 -0.82
CA LEU A 79 9.58 -8.68 -1.03
C LEU A 79 9.74 -7.55 -0.01
N ALA A 80 8.68 -6.77 0.23
CA ALA A 80 8.72 -5.68 1.21
C ALA A 80 9.01 -6.21 2.63
N LYS A 81 8.41 -7.35 3.01
CA LYS A 81 8.66 -8.04 4.27
C LYS A 81 10.13 -8.48 4.40
N ASP A 82 10.66 -9.12 3.36
CA ASP A 82 12.06 -9.60 3.34
C ASP A 82 13.07 -8.45 3.42
N GLN A 83 12.74 -7.30 2.83
CA GLN A 83 13.55 -6.07 2.93
C GLN A 83 13.30 -5.27 4.22
N GLY A 84 12.39 -5.70 5.08
CA GLY A 84 12.05 -4.99 6.32
C GLY A 84 11.39 -3.62 6.09
N LEU A 85 10.83 -3.40 4.91
CA LEU A 85 10.17 -2.14 4.57
C LEU A 85 8.80 -2.04 5.26
N PRO A 86 8.42 -0.83 5.71
CA PRO A 86 7.07 -0.59 6.20
C PRO A 86 6.06 -0.70 5.05
N VAL A 87 4.95 -1.38 5.31
CA VAL A 87 3.80 -1.48 4.40
C VAL A 87 2.61 -0.75 5.02
N LEU A 88 2.12 0.29 4.36
CA LEU A 88 0.87 0.97 4.69
C LEU A 88 -0.25 0.36 3.88
N ALA A 89 -1.21 -0.26 4.55
CA ALA A 89 -2.38 -0.85 3.91
C ALA A 89 -3.66 -0.15 4.34
N PHE A 90 -4.65 -0.13 3.44
CA PHE A 90 -5.93 0.55 3.66
C PHE A 90 -7.10 -0.30 3.16
N ALA A 91 -8.28 -0.15 3.78
CA ALA A 91 -9.49 -0.90 3.48
C ALA A 91 -9.22 -2.41 3.32
N ASP A 92 -9.70 -3.05 2.25
CA ASP A 92 -9.48 -4.48 1.97
C ASP A 92 -7.99 -4.86 1.84
N GLY A 93 -7.12 -3.87 1.53
CA GLY A 93 -5.68 -4.05 1.52
C GLY A 93 -5.10 -4.40 2.91
N VAL A 94 -5.77 -4.01 4.00
CA VAL A 94 -5.38 -4.37 5.38
C VAL A 94 -5.47 -5.88 5.57
N THR A 95 -6.61 -6.48 5.25
CA THR A 95 -6.82 -7.94 5.33
C THR A 95 -5.83 -8.68 4.46
N LEU A 96 -5.64 -8.24 3.21
CA LEU A 96 -4.70 -8.84 2.27
C LEU A 96 -3.26 -8.83 2.81
N THR A 97 -2.84 -7.71 3.39
CA THR A 97 -1.50 -7.55 3.96
C THR A 97 -1.32 -8.36 5.24
N ALA A 98 -2.34 -8.37 6.11
CA ALA A 98 -2.35 -9.15 7.35
C ALA A 98 -2.21 -10.66 7.07
N GLU A 99 -2.96 -11.18 6.09
CA GLU A 99 -2.81 -12.56 5.61
C GLU A 99 -1.40 -12.86 5.12
N ALA A 100 -0.84 -12.00 4.26
CA ALA A 100 0.51 -12.19 3.70
C ALA A 100 1.60 -12.16 4.78
N PHE A 101 1.37 -11.40 5.86
CA PHE A 101 2.32 -11.25 6.95
C PHE A 101 2.13 -12.30 8.04
N GLY A 102 1.00 -13.02 8.06
CA GLY A 102 0.66 -14.01 9.07
C GLY A 102 0.25 -13.38 10.40
N VAL A 103 -0.36 -12.20 10.36
CA VAL A 103 -0.78 -11.41 11.53
C VAL A 103 -2.25 -11.06 11.42
N THR A 104 -2.83 -10.55 12.50
CA THR A 104 -4.21 -10.05 12.53
C THR A 104 -4.21 -8.52 12.53
N ALA A 105 -5.03 -7.91 11.68
CA ALA A 105 -5.28 -6.47 11.70
C ALA A 105 -6.76 -6.23 11.36
N ASP A 106 -7.42 -5.40 12.16
CA ASP A 106 -8.82 -5.02 11.96
C ASP A 106 -8.96 -3.52 12.23
N ALA A 107 -8.80 -2.74 11.16
CA ALA A 107 -8.91 -1.28 11.16
C ALA A 107 -9.06 -0.77 9.71
N PRO A 108 -9.55 0.46 9.51
CA PRO A 108 -9.60 1.10 8.18
C PRO A 108 -8.25 1.22 7.48
N GLY A 109 -7.16 1.32 8.25
CA GLY A 109 -5.78 1.27 7.76
C GLY A 109 -4.85 0.62 8.77
N ALA A 110 -3.67 0.21 8.33
CA ALA A 110 -2.65 -0.36 9.20
C ALA A 110 -1.25 -0.23 8.60
N VAL A 111 -0.23 -0.22 9.46
CA VAL A 111 1.17 -0.30 9.09
C VAL A 111 1.78 -1.58 9.59
N PHE A 112 2.42 -2.30 8.69
CA PHE A 112 3.09 -3.57 8.94
C PHE A 112 4.60 -3.39 8.79
N GLN A 113 5.36 -3.69 9.84
CA GLN A 113 6.82 -3.68 9.77
C GLN A 113 7.42 -4.61 10.81
N GLY A 114 8.34 -5.50 10.41
CA GLY A 114 9.08 -6.36 11.33
C GLY A 114 8.18 -7.21 12.25
N GLY A 115 7.04 -7.67 11.75
CA GLY A 115 6.05 -8.44 12.51
C GLY A 115 5.19 -7.63 13.48
N LYS A 116 5.37 -6.30 13.54
CA LYS A 116 4.51 -5.39 14.30
C LYS A 116 3.42 -4.83 13.40
N VAL A 117 2.27 -4.57 13.99
CA VAL A 117 1.12 -3.93 13.35
C VAL A 117 0.74 -2.70 14.16
N ALA A 118 0.69 -1.54 13.50
CA ALA A 118 0.10 -0.32 14.05
C ALA A 118 -1.19 -0.03 13.29
N LEU A 119 -2.32 0.01 14.00
CA LEU A 119 -3.63 0.29 13.39
C LEU A 119 -3.80 1.79 13.16
N ILE A 120 -4.51 2.15 12.09
CA ILE A 120 -4.86 3.52 11.70
C ILE A 120 -6.38 3.59 11.61
N ASN A 121 -7.01 4.25 12.58
CA ASN A 121 -8.45 4.44 12.69
C ASN A 121 -8.87 5.80 12.15
N ASP A 122 -7.97 6.78 12.17
CA ASP A 122 -8.22 8.12 11.67
C ASP A 122 -6.99 8.74 10.98
N ARG A 123 -7.21 9.93 10.41
CA ARG A 123 -6.19 10.64 9.63
C ARG A 123 -5.06 11.20 10.50
N ALA A 124 -5.30 11.54 11.76
CA ALA A 124 -4.25 12.07 12.64
C ALA A 124 -3.21 10.97 12.96
N GLU A 125 -3.66 9.72 13.08
CA GLU A 125 -2.79 8.56 13.26
C GLU A 125 -1.91 8.30 12.02
N LEU A 126 -2.39 8.60 10.80
CA LEU A 126 -1.59 8.48 9.58
C LEU A 126 -0.35 9.38 9.59
N SER A 127 -0.50 10.66 9.93
CA SER A 127 0.65 11.59 9.91
C SER A 127 1.72 11.21 10.94
N ALA A 128 1.31 10.67 12.09
CA ALA A 128 2.24 10.14 13.08
C ALA A 128 3.06 8.96 12.54
N VAL A 129 2.40 8.05 11.80
CA VAL A 129 3.06 6.94 11.12
C VAL A 129 4.02 7.43 10.04
N VAL A 130 3.59 8.35 9.17
CA VAL A 130 4.42 8.84 8.07
C VAL A 130 5.73 9.46 8.59
N ALA A 131 5.66 10.21 9.69
CA ALA A 131 6.83 10.77 10.36
C ALA A 131 7.85 9.73 10.86
N THR A 132 7.45 8.46 11.02
CA THR A 132 8.36 7.37 11.41
C THR A 132 9.05 6.67 10.24
N ILE A 133 8.61 6.95 9.01
CA ILE A 133 9.11 6.33 7.76
C ILE A 133 10.09 7.26 7.03
N SER A 134 9.94 8.58 7.24
CA SER A 134 10.82 9.64 6.71
C SER A 134 12.23 9.63 7.31
#